data_AF-A0AAX3GU41-F1
#
_entry.id   AF-A0AAX3GU41-F1
#
_cell.length_a   1.000
_cell.length_b   1.000
_cell.length_c   1.000
_cell.angle_alpha   90.00
_cell.angle_beta   90.00
_cell.angle_gamma   90.00
#
_symmetry.space_group_name_H-M   'P 1'
#
loop_
_entity.id
_entity.type
_entity.pdbx_description
1 polymer ?
#
loop_
_entity_poly.entity_id
_entity_poly.type
_entity_poly.pdbx_seq_one_letter_code
_entity_poly.pdbx_strand_id
1 'polypeptide(L)'
;MPTIMAGLACGEPNTIGFEVLKNHATAFVSAPDWVSAKGMRTLGNPLNGDEKVISGESGAVTTGLLVAAMEREDLADLRKDLKLDENSRILLISTEGDTDPDKYRSIVWDGEYPSI
;
A
#
# COMPACT_ATOMS: atom_id res chain seq x y z
N MET A 1 0.06 14.15 -13.07
CA MET A 1 -0.34 12.74 -13.00
C MET A 1 -1.27 12.64 -11.81
N PRO A 2 -2.60 12.55 -11.98
CA PRO A 2 -3.52 12.51 -10.85
C PRO A 2 -3.45 11.14 -10.17
N THR A 3 -3.19 11.13 -8.86
CA THR A 3 -3.23 9.95 -7.98
C THR A 3 -3.90 10.35 -6.67
N ILE A 4 -4.55 9.42 -5.98
CA ILE A 4 -5.06 9.65 -4.61
C ILE A 4 -3.95 9.73 -3.56
N MET A 5 -2.76 9.20 -3.85
CA MET A 5 -1.65 9.15 -2.88
C MET A 5 -0.91 10.49 -2.86
N ALA A 6 -1.54 11.52 -2.28
CA ALA A 6 -1.03 12.89 -2.30
C ALA A 6 0.40 13.02 -1.73
N GLY A 7 0.74 12.24 -0.70
CA GLY A 7 2.09 12.22 -0.11
C GLY A 7 3.16 11.54 -0.97
N LEU A 8 2.75 10.77 -1.98
CA LEU A 8 3.65 10.06 -2.90
C LEU A 8 3.67 10.67 -4.31
N ALA A 9 2.89 11.73 -4.55
CA ALA A 9 2.78 12.42 -5.83
C ALA A 9 4.01 13.33 -6.10
N CYS A 10 5.18 12.70 -6.25
CA CYS A 10 6.46 13.39 -6.47
C CYS A 10 6.83 13.45 -7.96
N GLY A 11 7.43 14.56 -8.39
CA GLY A 11 7.94 14.73 -9.75
C GLY A 11 9.38 14.23 -9.93
N GLU A 12 10.26 14.57 -8.99
CA GLU A 12 11.69 14.24 -9.05
C GLU A 12 12.15 13.52 -7.77
N PRO A 13 12.99 12.47 -7.88
CA PRO A 13 13.55 11.78 -6.72
C PRO A 13 14.48 12.69 -5.89
N ASN A 14 14.41 12.56 -4.56
CA ASN A 14 15.45 13.10 -3.70
C ASN A 14 16.78 12.37 -3.98
N THR A 15 17.83 13.11 -4.37
CA THR A 15 19.10 12.52 -4.80
C THR A 15 19.83 11.75 -3.68
N ILE A 16 19.75 12.23 -2.44
CA ILE A 16 20.37 11.56 -1.28
C ILE A 16 19.65 10.25 -0.98
N GLY A 17 18.32 10.28 -0.92
CA GLY A 17 17.49 9.09 -0.69
C GLY A 17 17.62 8.08 -1.82
N PHE A 18 17.71 8.54 -3.06
CA PHE A 18 17.86 7.67 -4.22
C PHE A 18 19.17 6.86 -4.19
N GLU A 19 20.28 7.44 -3.75
CA GLU A 19 21.54 6.68 -3.60
C GLU A 19 21.42 5.55 -2.57
N VAL A 20 20.64 5.74 -1.49
CA VAL A 20 20.37 4.66 -0.54
C VAL A 20 19.49 3.58 -1.19
N LEU A 21 18.39 3.97 -1.82
CA LEU A 21 17.45 3.03 -2.42
C LEU A 21 18.08 2.22 -3.56
N LYS A 22 18.83 2.88 -4.45
CA LYS A 22 19.53 2.26 -5.57
C LYS A 22 20.49 1.15 -5.13
N ASN A 23 21.13 1.31 -3.97
CA ASN A 23 22.14 0.36 -3.48
C ASN A 23 21.57 -0.73 -2.56
N HIS A 24 20.40 -0.50 -1.94
CA HIS A 24 19.88 -1.40 -0.89
C HIS A 24 18.47 -1.95 -1.15
N ALA A 25 17.67 -1.32 -2.02
CA ALA A 25 16.36 -1.85 -2.36
C ALA A 25 16.51 -3.12 -3.19
N THR A 26 15.76 -4.16 -2.83
CA THR A 26 15.73 -5.43 -3.60
C THR A 26 14.82 -5.31 -4.82
N ALA A 27 13.75 -4.52 -4.72
CA ALA A 27 12.78 -4.32 -5.79
C ALA A 27 12.13 -2.93 -5.67
N PHE A 28 11.58 -2.47 -6.80
CA PHE A 28 10.70 -1.29 -6.88
C PHE A 28 9.37 -1.73 -7.49
N VAL A 29 8.27 -1.20 -6.99
CA VAL A 29 6.92 -1.58 -7.44
C VAL A 29 6.15 -0.33 -7.85
N SER A 30 5.47 -0.41 -8.99
CA SER A 30 4.47 0.57 -9.40
C SER A 30 3.09 0.01 -9.07
N ALA A 31 2.34 0.74 -8.25
CA ALA A 31 1.02 0.32 -7.78
C ALA A 31 -0.05 1.35 -8.22
N PRO A 32 -1.16 0.92 -8.84
CA PRO A 32 -2.28 1.80 -9.13
C PRO A 32 -3.08 2.15 -7.85
N ASP A 33 -3.83 3.25 -7.90
CA ASP A 33 -4.56 3.82 -6.74
C ASP A 33 -5.49 2.82 -6.03
N TRP A 34 -6.09 1.86 -6.75
CA TRP A 34 -6.95 0.84 -6.11
C TRP A 34 -6.19 -0.02 -5.09
N VAL A 35 -4.87 -0.18 -5.25
CA VAL A 35 -4.02 -0.91 -4.30
C VAL A 35 -4.01 -0.18 -2.96
N SER A 36 -3.79 1.14 -2.98
CA SER A 36 -3.87 1.99 -1.79
C SER A 36 -5.24 1.86 -1.13
N ALA A 37 -6.32 2.06 -1.89
CA ALA A 37 -7.69 1.96 -1.39
C ALA A 37 -8.00 0.58 -0.78
N LYS A 38 -7.48 -0.51 -1.36
CA LYS A 38 -7.58 -1.86 -0.78
C LYS A 38 -6.88 -1.92 0.58
N GLY A 39 -5.67 -1.38 0.69
CA GLY A 39 -4.93 -1.30 1.95
C GLY A 39 -5.69 -0.53 3.03
N MET A 40 -6.29 0.61 2.69
CA MET A 40 -7.08 1.44 3.62
C MET A 40 -8.25 0.63 4.21
N ARG A 41 -8.97 -0.12 3.35
CA ARG A 41 -10.09 -0.97 3.75
C ARG A 41 -9.64 -2.17 4.59
N THR A 42 -8.54 -2.83 4.21
CA THR A 42 -7.99 -3.96 4.97
C THR A 42 -7.57 -3.56 6.38
N LEU A 43 -6.85 -2.44 6.53
CA LEU A 43 -6.42 -1.93 7.84
C LEU A 43 -7.60 -1.39 8.67
N GLY A 44 -8.57 -0.75 8.00
CA GLY A 44 -9.75 -0.17 8.65
C GLY A 44 -10.82 -1.18 9.05
N ASN A 45 -10.78 -2.40 8.49
CA ASN A 45 -11.69 -3.51 8.76
C ASN A 45 -10.91 -4.84 8.86
N PRO A 46 -10.12 -5.01 9.93
CA PRO A 46 -9.22 -6.15 10.07
C PRO A 46 -9.95 -7.44 10.42
N LEU A 47 -9.23 -8.57 10.36
CA LEU A 47 -9.72 -9.86 10.86
C LEU A 47 -9.85 -9.84 12.39
N ASN A 48 -10.66 -10.76 12.93
CA ASN A 48 -10.86 -10.83 14.38
C ASN A 48 -9.56 -11.16 15.11
N GLY A 49 -9.19 -10.32 16.08
CA GLY A 49 -7.96 -10.42 16.87
C GLY A 49 -6.87 -9.43 16.44
N ASP A 50 -6.95 -8.89 15.23
CA ASP A 50 -6.02 -7.85 14.76
C ASP A 50 -6.50 -6.45 15.16
N GLU A 51 -5.56 -5.55 15.44
CA GLU A 51 -5.88 -4.16 15.77
C GLU A 51 -6.26 -3.37 14.51
N LYS A 52 -7.34 -2.60 14.63
CA LYS A 52 -7.76 -1.68 13.57
C LYS A 52 -6.77 -0.52 13.47
N VAL A 53 -6.37 -0.20 12.24
CA VAL A 53 -5.52 0.96 11.95
C VAL A 53 -6.24 1.90 10.99
N ILE A 54 -6.34 3.18 11.35
CA ILE A 54 -6.75 4.23 10.42
C ILE A 54 -5.51 4.60 9.61
N SER A 55 -5.53 4.29 8.31
CA SER A 55 -4.42 4.52 7.40
C SER A 55 -4.93 5.22 6.15
N GLY A 56 -4.36 6.39 5.86
CA GLY A 56 -4.71 7.20 4.70
C GLY A 56 -4.17 6.64 3.38
N GLU A 57 -4.45 7.33 2.30
CA GLU A 57 -4.18 6.93 0.93
C GLU A 57 -2.70 6.62 0.71
N SER A 58 -1.80 7.50 1.14
CA SER A 58 -0.36 7.29 0.96
C SER A 58 0.18 6.24 1.94
N GLY A 59 -0.40 6.18 3.15
CA GLY A 59 0.03 5.29 4.23
C GLY A 59 -0.30 3.83 3.98
N ALA A 60 -1.42 3.55 3.30
CA ALA A 60 -1.95 2.19 3.21
C ALA A 60 -1.43 1.38 2.01
N VAL A 61 -0.76 2.00 1.04
CA VAL A 61 -0.38 1.37 -0.24
C VAL A 61 0.47 0.11 -0.05
N THR A 62 1.35 0.08 0.96
CA THR A 62 2.22 -1.08 1.21
C THR A 62 1.44 -2.29 1.72
N THR A 63 0.40 -2.07 2.53
CA THR A 63 -0.51 -3.15 2.96
C THR A 63 -1.36 -3.63 1.80
N GLY A 64 -1.89 -2.70 0.99
CA GLY A 64 -2.64 -3.04 -0.20
C GLY A 64 -1.84 -3.89 -1.19
N LEU A 65 -0.57 -3.55 -1.39
CA LEU A 65 0.34 -4.30 -2.24
C LEU A 65 0.58 -5.71 -1.71
N LEU A 66 0.84 -5.86 -0.41
CA LEU A 66 1.02 -7.17 0.21
C LEU A 66 -0.23 -8.05 0.03
N VAL A 67 -1.41 -7.51 0.34
CA VAL A 67 -2.68 -8.24 0.18
C VAL A 67 -2.88 -8.65 -1.28
N ALA A 68 -2.67 -7.75 -2.23
CA ALA A 68 -2.79 -8.08 -3.65
C ALA A 68 -1.79 -9.17 -4.07
N ALA A 69 -0.52 -9.06 -3.69
CA ALA A 69 0.51 -10.04 -4.03
C ALA A 69 0.23 -11.44 -3.44
N MET A 70 -0.40 -11.51 -2.25
CA MET A 70 -0.72 -12.78 -1.61
C MET A 70 -2.01 -13.42 -2.14
N GLU A 71 -3.00 -12.64 -2.56
CA GLU A 71 -4.31 -13.17 -2.99
C GLU A 71 -4.43 -13.41 -4.49
N ARG A 72 -3.68 -12.66 -5.31
CA ARG A 72 -3.84 -12.69 -6.77
C ARG A 72 -2.85 -13.62 -7.44
N GLU A 73 -3.36 -14.49 -8.30
CA GLU A 73 -2.53 -15.43 -9.07
C GLU A 73 -1.75 -14.76 -10.19
N ASP A 74 -2.27 -13.67 -10.76
CA ASP A 74 -1.54 -12.90 -11.79
C ASP A 74 -0.34 -12.12 -11.21
N LEU A 75 -0.20 -12.07 -9.87
CA LEU A 75 0.96 -11.53 -9.16
C LEU A 75 1.84 -12.62 -8.53
N ALA A 76 1.64 -13.90 -8.89
CA ALA A 76 2.42 -15.01 -8.32
C ALA A 76 3.93 -14.86 -8.56
N ASP A 77 4.34 -14.34 -9.73
CA ASP A 77 5.74 -14.08 -10.03
C ASP A 77 6.33 -13.00 -9.11
N LEU A 78 5.59 -11.91 -8.84
CA LEU A 78 6.01 -10.90 -7.87
C LEU A 78 6.17 -11.50 -6.46
N ARG A 79 5.19 -12.30 -6.01
CA ARG A 79 5.24 -12.98 -4.70
C ARG A 79 6.48 -13.88 -4.59
N LYS A 80 6.78 -14.62 -5.66
CA LYS A 80 7.95 -15.50 -5.76
C LYS A 80 9.27 -14.73 -5.77
N ASP A 81 9.36 -13.66 -6.56
CA ASP A 81 10.57 -12.84 -6.68
C ASP A 81 10.90 -12.11 -5.37
N LEU A 82 9.87 -11.68 -4.64
CA LEU A 82 9.99 -11.12 -3.29
C LEU A 82 10.20 -12.20 -2.20
N LYS A 83 10.13 -13.48 -2.57
CA LYS A 83 10.28 -14.63 -1.66
C LYS A 83 9.32 -14.60 -0.48
N LEU A 84 8.09 -14.17 -0.73
CA LEU A 84 7.04 -14.13 0.28
C LEU A 84 6.42 -15.52 0.46
N ASP A 85 6.43 -16.00 1.69
CA ASP A 85 5.95 -17.31 2.10
C ASP A 85 5.42 -17.28 3.56
N GLU A 86 4.99 -18.43 4.08
CA GLU A 86 4.49 -18.58 5.45
C GLU A 86 5.54 -18.31 6.55
N ASN A 87 6.82 -18.32 6.21
CA ASN A 87 7.94 -18.09 7.13
C ASN A 87 8.33 -16.60 7.20
N SER A 88 7.82 -15.81 6.26
CA SER A 88 8.12 -14.38 6.14
C SER A 88 7.66 -13.59 7.38
N ARG A 89 8.44 -12.54 7.71
CA ARG A 89 8.10 -11.55 8.74
C ARG A 89 8.21 -10.18 8.08
N ILE A 90 7.08 -9.53 7.88
CA ILE A 90 6.96 -8.36 7.03
C ILE A 90 6.73 -7.13 7.90
N LEU A 91 7.54 -6.09 7.71
CA LEU A 91 7.36 -4.78 8.31
C LEU A 91 6.72 -3.85 7.29
N LEU A 92 5.59 -3.26 7.66
CA LEU A 92 4.90 -2.23 6.89
C LEU A 92 4.80 -0.95 7.74
N ILE A 93 4.84 0.21 7.09
CA ILE A 93 4.75 1.51 7.76
C ILE A 93 3.54 2.25 7.21
N SER A 94 2.55 2.48 8.07
CA SER A 94 1.45 3.42 7.81
C SER A 94 1.93 4.83 8.12
N THR A 95 2.24 5.61 7.09
CA THR A 95 2.84 6.94 7.24
C THR A 95 1.86 8.04 7.64
N GLU A 96 0.56 7.82 7.44
CA GLU A 96 -0.50 8.79 7.77
C GLU A 96 -1.81 8.09 8.16
N GLY A 97 -2.66 8.80 8.91
CA GLY A 97 -4.06 8.44 9.17
C GLY A 97 -5.01 9.05 8.15
N ASP A 98 -6.24 9.37 8.54
CA ASP A 98 -7.26 10.03 7.72
C ASP A 98 -7.03 11.55 7.63
N THR A 99 -5.92 11.95 7.00
CA THR A 99 -5.55 13.37 6.81
C THR A 99 -6.58 14.15 5.99
N ASP A 100 -7.31 13.47 5.10
CA ASP A 100 -8.58 13.91 4.50
C ASP A 100 -9.72 12.94 4.93
N PRO A 101 -10.48 13.29 5.98
CA PRO A 101 -11.53 12.40 6.51
C PRO A 101 -12.68 12.12 5.54
N ASP A 102 -13.01 13.08 4.66
CA ASP A 102 -14.10 12.92 3.70
C ASP A 102 -13.69 11.94 2.60
N LYS A 103 -12.46 12.08 2.10
CA LYS A 103 -11.89 11.14 1.13
C LYS A 103 -11.67 9.75 1.71
N TYR A 104 -11.20 9.67 2.96
CA TYR A 104 -11.08 8.40 3.66
C TYR A 104 -12.44 7.67 3.69
N ARG A 105 -13.51 8.36 4.09
CA ARG A 105 -14.87 7.78 4.17
C ARG A 105 -15.41 7.36 2.80
N SER A 106 -15.22 8.17 1.74
CA SER A 106 -15.69 7.78 0.40
C SER A 106 -15.03 6.48 -0.07
N ILE A 107 -13.76 6.26 0.29
CA ILE A 107 -13.03 5.04 -0.06
C ILE A 107 -13.46 3.85 0.80
N VAL A 108 -13.54 4.01 2.13
CA VAL A 108 -13.76 2.87 3.04
C VAL A 108 -15.23 2.53 3.27
N TRP A 109 -16.16 3.47 3.07
CA TRP A 109 -17.61 3.24 3.22
C TRP A 109 -18.30 3.11 1.88
N ASP A 110 -18.05 4.04 0.96
CA ASP A 110 -18.79 4.10 -0.32
C ASP A 110 -18.09 3.35 -1.46
N GLY A 111 -16.89 2.81 -1.21
CA GLY A 111 -16.18 1.94 -2.14
C GLY A 111 -15.54 2.68 -3.31
N GLU A 112 -15.22 3.97 -3.16
CA GLU A 112 -14.41 4.68 -4.15
C GLU A 112 -13.07 3.93 -4.37
N TYR A 113 -12.61 3.87 -5.63
CA TYR A 113 -11.48 3.04 -6.06
C TYR A 113 -11.68 1.55 -5.72
N PRO A 114 -12.64 0.86 -6.38
CA PRO A 114 -12.90 -0.55 -6.12
C PRO A 114 -11.68 -1.42 -6.45
N SER A 115 -11.42 -2.41 -5.60
CA SER A 115 -10.38 -3.41 -5.85
C SER A 115 -10.76 -4.30 -7.04
N ILE A 116 -9.76 -4.76 -7.80
CA ILE A 116 -9.89 -5.66 -8.96
C ILE A 116 -9.42 -7.06 -8.60
#